data_AF-A0A2E0ULN9-F1
#
_entry.id   AF-A0A2E0ULN9-F1
#
_cell.length_a   1.000
_cell.length_b   1.000
_cell.length_c   1.000
_cell.angle_alpha   90.00
_cell.angle_beta   90.00
_cell.angle_gamma   90.00
#
_symmetry.space_group_name_H-M   'P 1'
#
loop_
_entity.id
_entity.type
_entity.pdbx_description
1 polymer ?
#
loop_
_entity_poly.entity_id
_entity_poly.type
_entity_poly.pdbx_seq_one_letter_code
_entity_poly.pdbx_strand_id
1 'polypeptide(L)'
;MISTMKRLTTVFTAALAALIALGTAVQAQDAPSTRFMPDKVYTTTLVQTITGNDGTKDITPVTRSQVYRVETGKMKNNSFPATLTVYSGASGTEAETTNPETVIKFQVSGNTLTGFELAKGEGRASSDAAHIMAGQHLEGMLQMTKYDLKRKIKREYTIESNTGSGTTRSVSFKIQDISPDPMKDVGMITRKYGKGTFDTRYDFFTQVTETEENNIFVPADELGPEKEVTMKTVRKYTTKIANN
;
A
#
# COMPACT_ATOMS: atom_id res chain seq x y z
N MET A 1 58.59 -17.18 -26.62
CA MET A 1 57.47 -16.23 -26.81
C MET A 1 56.07 -16.79 -26.51
N ILE A 2 55.86 -18.11 -26.30
CA ILE A 2 54.51 -18.69 -26.10
C ILE A 2 54.07 -18.72 -24.61
N SER A 3 55.02 -18.61 -23.67
CA SER A 3 54.76 -18.67 -22.21
C SER A 3 54.10 -17.39 -21.66
N THR A 4 54.44 -16.22 -22.21
CA THR A 4 53.97 -14.92 -21.72
C THR A 4 52.54 -14.59 -22.12
N MET A 5 52.05 -15.13 -23.25
CA MET A 5 50.67 -14.90 -23.71
C MET A 5 49.62 -15.65 -22.89
N LYS A 6 49.94 -16.84 -22.35
CA LYS A 6 48.97 -17.61 -21.55
C LYS A 6 48.70 -17.00 -20.18
N ARG A 7 49.65 -16.26 -19.60
CA ARG A 7 49.48 -15.64 -18.27
C ARG A 7 48.62 -14.38 -18.31
N LEU A 8 48.58 -13.64 -19.42
CA LEU A 8 47.72 -12.46 -19.53
C LEU A 8 46.24 -12.82 -19.65
N THR A 9 45.92 -13.93 -20.32
CA THR A 9 44.52 -14.34 -20.53
C THR A 9 43.88 -14.84 -19.24
N THR A 10 44.61 -15.57 -18.39
CA THR A 10 44.06 -16.11 -17.13
C THR A 10 43.78 -15.03 -16.09
N VAL A 11 44.59 -13.96 -16.05
CA VAL A 11 44.39 -12.83 -15.12
C VAL A 11 43.18 -11.98 -15.53
N PHE A 12 42.94 -11.81 -16.83
CA PHE A 12 41.79 -11.06 -17.33
C PHE A 12 40.45 -11.76 -17.06
N THR A 13 40.40 -13.08 -17.21
CA THR A 13 39.17 -13.86 -16.95
C THR A 13 38.81 -13.91 -15.47
N ALA A 14 39.80 -13.96 -14.57
CA ALA A 14 39.58 -13.93 -13.12
C ALA A 14 39.09 -12.54 -12.65
N ALA A 15 39.62 -11.45 -13.21
CA ALA A 15 39.17 -10.09 -12.91
C ALA A 15 37.74 -9.82 -13.42
N LEU A 16 37.39 -10.33 -14.61
CA LEU A 16 36.04 -10.18 -15.16
C LEU A 16 35.00 -11.00 -14.37
N ALA A 17 35.35 -12.22 -13.93
CA ALA A 17 34.50 -13.02 -13.06
C ALA A 17 34.31 -12.39 -11.67
N ALA A 18 35.34 -11.73 -11.11
CA ALA A 18 35.23 -10.98 -9.87
C ALA A 18 34.36 -9.72 -10.02
N LEU A 19 34.41 -9.02 -11.17
CA LEU A 19 33.54 -7.89 -11.48
C LEU A 19 32.08 -8.29 -11.71
N ILE A 20 31.82 -9.49 -12.27
CA ILE A 20 30.46 -10.04 -12.41
C ILE A 20 29.93 -10.55 -11.06
N ALA A 21 30.79 -11.11 -10.21
CA ALA A 21 30.42 -11.52 -8.85
C ALA A 21 30.21 -10.32 -7.91
N LEU A 22 30.94 -9.22 -8.09
CA LEU A 22 30.74 -7.97 -7.34
C LEU A 22 29.58 -7.13 -7.92
N GLY A 23 29.26 -7.27 -9.21
CA GLY A 23 28.16 -6.55 -9.87
C GLY A 23 26.77 -7.17 -9.67
N THR A 24 26.69 -8.40 -9.16
CA THR A 24 25.41 -9.10 -8.90
C THR A 24 25.01 -9.11 -7.43
N ALA A 25 25.85 -8.59 -6.54
CA ALA A 25 25.45 -8.23 -5.19
C ALA A 25 24.94 -6.78 -5.14
N VAL A 26 24.06 -6.40 -6.08
CA VAL A 26 22.94 -5.53 -5.67
C VAL A 26 22.22 -6.37 -4.66
N GLN A 27 22.54 -6.16 -3.38
CA GLN A 27 21.78 -6.70 -2.27
C GLN A 27 20.32 -6.48 -2.67
N ALA A 28 19.57 -7.56 -2.86
CA ALA A 28 18.14 -7.51 -2.81
C ALA A 28 17.83 -6.91 -1.44
N GLN A 29 17.80 -5.58 -1.35
CA GLN A 29 17.32 -4.89 -0.17
C GLN A 29 15.92 -5.40 -0.03
N ASP A 30 15.69 -6.21 1.00
CA ASP A 30 14.36 -6.73 1.32
C ASP A 30 13.37 -5.58 1.15
N ALA A 31 12.46 -5.76 0.21
CA ALA A 31 11.45 -4.77 -0.08
C ALA A 31 10.76 -4.44 1.26
N PRO A 32 10.69 -3.15 1.67
CA PRO A 32 9.99 -2.76 2.88
C PRO A 32 8.58 -3.33 2.81
N SER A 33 8.23 -4.10 3.84
CA SER A 33 6.95 -4.80 3.90
C SER A 33 6.36 -4.64 5.27
N THR A 34 5.09 -4.22 5.30
CA THR A 34 4.41 -3.92 6.54
C THR A 34 4.00 -5.20 7.26
N ARG A 35 4.33 -5.29 8.55
CA ARG A 35 3.87 -6.35 9.47
C ARG A 35 3.39 -5.79 10.79
N PHE A 36 2.40 -6.43 11.40
CA PHE A 36 2.04 -6.17 12.78
C PHE A 36 3.06 -6.80 13.72
N MET A 37 3.51 -6.01 14.69
CA MET A 37 4.16 -6.50 15.90
C MET A 37 3.13 -6.75 17.02
N PRO A 38 3.36 -7.74 17.91
CA PRO A 38 2.52 -7.97 19.07
C PRO A 38 2.61 -6.81 20.07
N ASP A 39 1.57 -6.66 20.90
CA ASP A 39 1.50 -5.69 22.01
C ASP A 39 1.68 -4.22 21.57
N LYS A 40 1.03 -3.85 20.47
CA LYS A 40 1.09 -2.52 19.86
C LYS A 40 -0.29 -1.98 19.53
N VAL A 41 -0.37 -0.66 19.43
CA VAL A 41 -1.53 0.06 18.91
C VAL A 41 -1.11 0.88 17.70
N TYR A 42 -1.73 0.63 16.56
CA TYR A 42 -1.53 1.35 15.31
C TYR A 42 -2.75 2.24 15.09
N THR A 43 -2.55 3.55 14.97
CA THR A 43 -3.62 4.50 14.63
C THR A 43 -3.28 5.17 13.32
N THR A 44 -4.02 4.81 12.27
CA THR A 44 -3.80 5.26 10.90
C THR A 44 -4.90 6.21 10.50
N THR A 45 -4.55 7.46 10.19
CA THR A 45 -5.46 8.43 9.59
C THR A 45 -5.31 8.40 8.08
N LEU A 46 -6.40 8.14 7.37
CA LEU A 46 -6.53 8.32 5.93
C LEU A 46 -7.19 9.67 5.66
N VAL A 47 -6.55 10.48 4.82
CA VAL A 47 -7.17 11.65 4.17
C VAL A 47 -7.17 11.41 2.67
N GLN A 48 -8.35 11.32 2.08
CA GLN A 48 -8.54 11.18 0.64
C GLN A 48 -9.07 12.49 0.06
N THR A 49 -8.39 13.01 -0.96
CA THR A 49 -8.85 14.18 -1.72
C THR A 49 -9.00 13.80 -3.19
N ILE A 50 -10.17 14.11 -3.75
CA ILE A 50 -10.48 13.92 -5.16
C ILE A 50 -10.55 15.29 -5.82
N THR A 51 -9.78 15.48 -6.88
CA THR A 51 -9.75 16.68 -7.72
C THR A 51 -9.84 16.27 -9.19
N GLY A 52 -10.08 17.21 -10.09
CA GLY A 52 -10.06 16.89 -11.51
C GLY A 52 -10.59 18.01 -12.38
N ASN A 53 -10.76 17.68 -13.64
CA ASN A 53 -11.42 18.51 -14.64
C ASN A 53 -12.38 17.61 -15.44
N ASP A 54 -13.60 18.07 -15.65
CA ASP A 54 -14.66 17.32 -16.36
C ASP A 54 -14.64 17.49 -17.90
N GLY A 55 -13.55 18.05 -18.41
CA GLY A 55 -13.35 18.44 -19.81
C GLY A 55 -13.89 19.84 -20.14
N THR A 56 -14.53 20.51 -19.19
CA THR A 56 -15.06 21.87 -19.36
C THR A 56 -14.68 22.82 -18.22
N LYS A 57 -14.56 22.30 -17.00
CA LYS A 57 -14.20 23.05 -15.80
C LYS A 57 -13.52 22.17 -14.77
N ASP A 58 -12.83 22.81 -13.85
CA ASP A 58 -12.27 22.12 -12.70
C ASP A 58 -13.39 21.69 -11.73
N ILE A 59 -13.23 20.48 -11.20
CA ILE A 59 -14.12 19.91 -10.20
C ILE A 59 -13.68 20.42 -8.83
N THR A 60 -14.62 20.97 -8.06
CA THR A 60 -14.37 21.38 -6.67
C THR A 60 -13.81 20.19 -5.88
N PRO A 61 -12.65 20.35 -5.21
CA PRO A 61 -12.04 19.27 -4.44
C PRO A 61 -12.99 18.70 -3.39
N VAL A 62 -13.08 17.37 -3.32
CA VAL A 62 -13.82 16.66 -2.26
C VAL A 62 -12.83 15.94 -1.36
N THR A 63 -12.83 16.28 -0.08
CA THR A 63 -11.95 15.66 0.93
C THR A 63 -12.75 14.86 1.96
N ARG A 64 -12.30 13.64 2.22
CA ARG A 64 -12.87 12.74 3.24
C ARG A 64 -11.75 12.21 4.14
N SER A 65 -12.07 11.97 5.40
CA SER A 65 -11.14 11.39 6.36
C SER A 65 -11.72 10.16 7.05
N GLN A 66 -10.85 9.18 7.30
CA GLN A 66 -11.15 7.99 8.09
C GLN A 66 -10.00 7.70 9.04
N VAL A 67 -10.31 7.12 10.20
CA VAL A 67 -9.31 6.66 11.15
C VAL A 67 -9.48 5.17 11.35
N TYR A 68 -8.37 4.43 11.24
CA TYR A 68 -8.28 3.01 11.54
C TYR A 68 -7.43 2.84 12.78
N ARG A 69 -7.92 2.09 13.77
CA ARG A 69 -7.15 1.70 14.94
C ARG A 69 -7.00 0.19 14.96
N VAL A 70 -5.78 -0.31 14.98
CA VAL A 70 -5.49 -1.73 15.22
C VAL A 70 -4.77 -1.90 16.54
N GLU A 71 -5.37 -2.69 17.43
CA GLU A 71 -4.79 -3.09 18.71
C GLU A 71 -4.36 -4.53 18.62
N THR A 72 -3.08 -4.82 18.83
CA THR A 72 -2.52 -6.17 18.84
C THR A 72 -2.27 -6.62 20.28
N GLY A 73 -2.64 -7.85 20.58
CA GLY A 73 -2.39 -8.47 21.88
C GLY A 73 -0.99 -9.05 21.99
N LYS A 74 -0.71 -9.66 23.15
CA LYS A 74 0.55 -10.34 23.43
C LYS A 74 0.70 -11.60 22.58
N MET A 75 1.94 -11.91 22.25
CA MET A 75 2.28 -13.14 21.53
C MET A 75 2.03 -14.39 22.39
N LYS A 76 1.34 -15.37 21.82
CA LYS A 76 1.07 -16.68 22.41
C LYS A 76 1.12 -17.74 21.32
N ASN A 77 1.95 -18.77 21.51
CA ASN A 77 2.12 -19.88 20.56
C ASN A 77 2.35 -19.41 19.11
N ASN A 78 3.25 -18.45 18.91
CA ASN A 78 3.60 -17.85 17.62
C ASN A 78 2.46 -17.10 16.89
N SER A 79 1.41 -16.73 17.62
CA SER A 79 0.29 -15.93 17.12
C SER A 79 -0.09 -14.84 18.12
N PHE A 80 -0.86 -13.84 17.71
CA PHE A 80 -1.46 -12.87 18.63
C PHE A 80 -2.81 -12.39 18.10
N PRO A 81 -3.78 -12.10 18.99
CA PRO A 81 -5.05 -11.51 18.60
C PRO A 81 -4.83 -10.06 18.15
N ALA A 82 -5.69 -9.59 17.25
CA ALA A 82 -5.75 -8.20 16.86
C ALA A 82 -7.21 -7.75 16.70
N THR A 83 -7.46 -6.47 16.97
CA THR A 83 -8.77 -5.85 16.77
C THR A 83 -8.61 -4.63 15.88
N LEU A 84 -9.26 -4.61 14.72
CA LEU A 84 -9.42 -3.45 13.86
C LEU A 84 -10.70 -2.71 14.23
N THR A 85 -10.58 -1.42 14.45
CA THR A 85 -11.69 -0.50 14.67
C THR A 85 -11.64 0.61 13.63
N VAL A 86 -12.76 0.87 12.97
CA VAL A 86 -12.90 1.89 11.92
C VAL A 86 -13.80 3.01 12.40
N TYR A 87 -13.34 4.24 12.20
CA TYR A 87 -14.05 5.48 12.48
C TYR A 87 -14.13 6.27 11.16
N SER A 88 -15.31 6.75 10.80
CA SER A 88 -15.47 7.71 9.71
C SER A 88 -15.81 9.09 10.25
N GLY A 89 -15.37 10.13 9.53
CA GLY A 89 -15.83 11.50 9.73
C GLY A 89 -16.67 11.95 8.54
N ALA A 90 -17.55 12.92 8.75
CA ALA A 90 -18.20 13.63 7.65
C ALA A 90 -17.14 14.35 6.78
N SER A 91 -17.51 14.69 5.54
CA SER A 91 -16.59 15.40 4.63
C SER A 91 -16.18 16.74 5.26
N GLY A 92 -14.88 16.95 5.47
CA GLY A 92 -14.35 18.18 6.06
C GLY A 92 -14.24 18.20 7.61
N THR A 93 -14.64 17.13 8.30
CA THR A 93 -14.41 16.99 9.76
C THR A 93 -13.39 15.89 10.03
N GLU A 94 -12.51 16.09 11.03
CA GLU A 94 -11.68 14.99 11.52
C GLU A 94 -12.59 13.86 12.05
N ALA A 95 -12.26 12.60 11.71
CA ALA A 95 -13.04 11.46 12.19
C ALA A 95 -12.92 11.34 13.71
N GLU A 96 -14.05 11.37 14.43
CA GLU A 96 -14.04 11.22 15.86
C GLU A 96 -13.77 9.76 16.26
N THR A 97 -12.81 9.53 17.15
CA THR A 97 -12.47 8.19 17.67
C THR A 97 -13.43 7.71 18.77
N THR A 98 -14.61 8.31 18.88
CA THR A 98 -15.58 8.10 19.97
C THR A 98 -16.64 7.06 19.59
N ASN A 99 -17.06 7.03 18.32
CA ASN A 99 -18.14 6.16 17.85
C ASN A 99 -17.64 5.27 16.71
N PRO A 100 -17.23 4.02 17.00
CA PRO A 100 -16.75 3.12 15.97
C PRO A 100 -17.89 2.64 15.08
N GLU A 101 -17.68 2.71 13.76
CA GLU A 101 -18.59 2.15 12.75
C GLU A 101 -18.47 0.64 12.70
N THR A 102 -17.23 0.15 12.65
CA THR A 102 -16.93 -1.26 12.41
C THR A 102 -15.84 -1.71 13.38
N VAL A 103 -16.04 -2.87 14.02
CA VAL A 103 -15.04 -3.54 14.87
C VAL A 103 -14.89 -4.97 14.39
N ILE A 104 -13.67 -5.35 13.99
CA ILE A 104 -13.33 -6.68 13.47
C ILE A 104 -12.20 -7.26 14.30
N LYS A 105 -12.41 -8.46 14.86
CA LYS A 105 -11.37 -9.23 15.54
C LYS A 105 -10.75 -10.23 14.57
N PHE A 106 -9.46 -10.48 14.70
CA PHE A 106 -8.73 -11.47 13.91
C PHE A 106 -7.48 -11.95 14.66
N GLN A 107 -6.81 -12.96 14.13
CA GLN A 107 -5.54 -13.48 14.61
C GLN A 107 -4.45 -13.20 13.59
N VAL A 108 -3.26 -12.88 14.08
CA VAL A 108 -2.04 -12.73 13.28
C VAL A 108 -1.10 -13.88 13.59
N SER A 109 -0.65 -14.60 12.55
CA SER A 109 0.33 -15.68 12.67
C SER A 109 1.30 -15.61 11.49
N GLY A 110 2.54 -15.22 11.73
CA GLY A 110 3.52 -14.94 10.68
C GLY A 110 3.00 -13.91 9.67
N ASN A 111 2.85 -14.32 8.40
CA ASN A 111 2.32 -13.50 7.31
C ASN A 111 0.85 -13.81 6.99
N THR A 112 0.12 -14.45 7.90
CA THR A 112 -1.29 -14.84 7.67
C THR A 112 -2.19 -14.15 8.69
N LEU A 113 -3.33 -13.66 8.20
CA LEU A 113 -4.43 -13.16 9.01
C LEU A 113 -5.59 -14.15 8.96
N THR A 114 -6.12 -14.56 10.11
CA THR A 114 -7.18 -15.59 10.18
C THR A 114 -8.22 -15.27 11.26
N GLY A 115 -9.30 -16.05 11.31
CA GLY A 115 -10.28 -15.97 12.40
C GLY A 115 -11.02 -14.63 12.46
N PHE A 116 -11.38 -14.07 11.30
CA PHE A 116 -12.08 -12.79 11.21
C PHE A 116 -13.50 -12.90 11.78
N GLU A 117 -13.82 -12.02 12.72
CA GLU A 117 -15.12 -11.94 13.37
C GLU A 117 -15.57 -10.47 13.43
N LEU A 118 -16.76 -10.17 12.89
CA LEU A 118 -17.36 -8.86 13.01
C LEU A 118 -18.00 -8.73 14.41
N ALA A 119 -17.35 -7.95 15.29
CA ALA A 119 -17.84 -7.72 16.65
C ALA A 119 -18.86 -6.57 16.72
N LYS A 120 -18.76 -5.58 15.81
CA LYS A 120 -19.71 -4.47 15.66
C LYS A 120 -19.74 -4.01 14.21
N GLY A 121 -20.93 -3.74 13.68
CA GLY A 121 -21.20 -3.24 12.33
C GLY A 121 -22.67 -3.43 11.97
N GLU A 122 -23.06 -3.07 10.76
CA GLU A 122 -24.43 -3.32 10.27
C GLU A 122 -24.64 -4.82 10.00
N GLY A 123 -25.43 -5.47 10.86
CA GLY A 123 -25.81 -6.88 10.71
C GLY A 123 -24.77 -7.90 11.20
N ARG A 124 -25.14 -9.18 11.13
CA ARG A 124 -24.22 -10.30 11.37
C ARG A 124 -23.53 -10.65 10.04
N ALA A 125 -22.21 -10.51 9.98
CA ALA A 125 -21.43 -10.92 8.82
C ALA A 125 -20.87 -12.35 9.00
N SER A 126 -20.80 -13.11 7.91
CA SER A 126 -20.00 -14.34 7.89
C SER A 126 -18.52 -14.01 8.05
N SER A 127 -17.71 -14.99 8.48
CA SER A 127 -16.25 -14.78 8.63
C SER A 127 -15.58 -14.35 7.32
N ASP A 128 -16.04 -14.89 6.18
CA ASP A 128 -15.56 -14.46 4.86
C ASP A 128 -15.92 -13.01 4.53
N ALA A 129 -17.15 -12.58 4.85
CA ALA A 129 -17.55 -11.19 4.66
C ALA A 129 -16.75 -10.25 5.58
N ALA A 130 -16.53 -10.64 6.84
CA ALA A 130 -15.68 -9.90 7.78
C ALA A 130 -14.22 -9.81 7.30
N HIS A 131 -13.68 -10.88 6.70
CA HIS A 131 -12.35 -10.87 6.10
C HIS A 131 -12.30 -9.91 4.89
N ILE A 132 -13.29 -9.91 4.01
CA ILE A 132 -13.34 -8.98 2.87
C ILE A 132 -13.42 -7.52 3.36
N MET A 133 -14.26 -7.23 4.35
CA MET A 133 -14.35 -5.90 4.97
C MET A 133 -13.01 -5.48 5.59
N ALA A 134 -12.40 -6.37 6.38
CA ALA A 134 -11.09 -6.11 6.97
C ALA A 134 -10.02 -5.88 5.89
N GLY A 135 -9.99 -6.71 4.85
CA GLY A 135 -9.03 -6.60 3.74
C GLY A 135 -9.09 -5.24 3.05
N GLN A 136 -10.29 -4.68 2.83
CA GLN A 136 -10.46 -3.35 2.25
C GLN A 136 -9.86 -2.24 3.13
N HIS A 137 -10.07 -2.30 4.45
CA HIS A 137 -9.53 -1.31 5.37
C HIS A 137 -8.02 -1.49 5.60
N LEU A 138 -7.58 -2.74 5.72
CA LEU A 138 -6.18 -3.10 5.97
C LEU A 138 -5.29 -2.85 4.75
N GLU A 139 -5.81 -2.93 3.52
CA GLU A 139 -5.02 -2.68 2.31
C GLU A 139 -4.39 -1.28 2.31
N GLY A 140 -5.16 -0.25 2.67
CA GLY A 140 -4.66 1.12 2.73
C GLY A 140 -3.62 1.34 3.84
N MET A 141 -3.72 0.59 4.93
CA MET A 141 -2.85 0.73 6.10
C MET A 141 -1.57 -0.12 6.02
N LEU A 142 -1.68 -1.36 5.54
CA LEU A 142 -0.61 -2.35 5.49
C LEU A 142 0.15 -2.29 4.18
N GLN A 143 0.39 -1.09 3.66
CA GLN A 143 1.03 -0.86 2.36
C GLN A 143 2.23 -1.79 2.12
N MET A 144 2.30 -2.35 0.91
CA MET A 144 3.33 -3.31 0.51
C MET A 144 3.46 -4.53 1.47
N THR A 145 2.36 -5.00 2.05
CA THR A 145 2.38 -6.13 2.98
C THR A 145 2.54 -7.49 2.30
N LYS A 146 3.13 -8.41 3.05
CA LYS A 146 3.17 -9.85 2.77
C LYS A 146 1.92 -10.59 3.24
N TYR A 147 1.00 -9.92 3.95
CA TYR A 147 -0.25 -10.54 4.38
C TYR A 147 -1.11 -10.93 3.18
N ASP A 148 -1.65 -12.15 3.21
CA ASP A 148 -2.66 -12.59 2.25
C ASP A 148 -4.01 -11.97 2.59
N LEU A 149 -4.24 -10.74 2.09
CA LEU A 149 -5.50 -10.03 2.24
C LEU A 149 -6.47 -10.42 1.13
N LYS A 150 -7.68 -10.87 1.50
CA LYS A 150 -8.79 -10.98 0.54
C LYS A 150 -9.20 -9.57 0.07
N ARG A 151 -8.91 -9.26 -1.19
CA ARG A 151 -9.18 -7.96 -1.81
C ARG A 151 -9.88 -8.10 -3.15
N LYS A 152 -10.70 -7.11 -3.50
CA LYS A 152 -11.40 -7.06 -4.80
C LYS A 152 -10.42 -6.87 -5.96
N ILE A 153 -9.35 -6.11 -5.75
CA ILE A 153 -8.33 -5.81 -6.75
C ILE A 153 -6.98 -6.15 -6.15
N LYS A 154 -6.23 -7.06 -6.79
CA LYS A 154 -4.87 -7.37 -6.37
C LYS A 154 -3.94 -6.28 -6.88
N ARG A 155 -3.14 -5.67 -6.00
CA ARG A 155 -2.11 -4.68 -6.34
C ARG A 155 -0.71 -5.27 -6.22
N GLU A 156 0.14 -4.96 -7.19
CA GLU A 156 1.59 -5.11 -7.17
C GLU A 156 2.25 -3.76 -6.91
N TYR A 157 3.32 -3.76 -6.13
CA TYR A 157 4.11 -2.56 -5.84
C TYR A 157 5.51 -2.75 -6.40
N THR A 158 5.92 -1.87 -7.31
CA THR A 158 7.28 -1.84 -7.85
C THR A 158 8.02 -0.69 -7.18
N ILE A 159 9.05 -1.00 -6.41
CA ILE A 159 9.89 0.01 -5.75
C ILE A 159 10.76 0.69 -6.82
N GLU A 160 10.67 2.01 -6.89
CA GLU A 160 11.48 2.83 -7.78
C GLU A 160 12.71 3.38 -7.06
N SER A 161 12.56 3.75 -5.79
CA SER A 161 13.68 4.16 -4.94
C SER A 161 13.45 3.77 -3.49
N ASN A 162 14.54 3.45 -2.81
CA ASN A 162 14.58 3.16 -1.39
C ASN A 162 15.85 3.80 -0.82
N THR A 163 15.68 4.93 -0.16
CA THR A 163 16.79 5.76 0.33
C THR A 163 16.65 6.03 1.82
N GLY A 164 17.74 6.43 2.47
CA GLY A 164 17.77 6.68 3.90
C GLY A 164 18.64 5.69 4.65
N SER A 165 18.98 6.06 5.89
CA SER A 165 19.85 5.31 6.78
C SER A 165 19.25 5.28 8.19
N GLY A 166 19.69 4.30 8.99
CA GLY A 166 19.17 4.12 10.35
C GLY A 166 17.76 3.52 10.36
N THR A 167 16.87 4.09 11.17
CA THR A 167 15.55 3.51 11.48
C THR A 167 14.46 3.92 10.49
N THR A 168 14.73 4.87 9.59
CA THR A 168 13.74 5.39 8.65
C THR A 168 14.24 5.30 7.22
N ARG A 169 13.36 4.82 6.32
CA ARG A 169 13.60 4.72 4.89
C ARG A 169 12.53 5.48 4.11
N SER A 170 12.94 6.28 3.13
CA SER A 170 12.07 6.93 2.15
C SER A 170 11.95 6.03 0.93
N VAL A 171 10.72 5.65 0.59
CA VAL A 171 10.40 4.69 -0.47
C VAL A 171 9.50 5.38 -1.49
N SER A 172 9.84 5.29 -2.77
CA SER A 172 8.93 5.62 -3.87
C SER A 172 8.58 4.37 -4.65
N PHE A 173 7.34 4.28 -5.11
CA PHE A 173 6.83 3.07 -5.75
C PHE A 173 5.76 3.37 -6.80
N LYS A 174 5.67 2.48 -7.79
CA LYS A 174 4.54 2.36 -8.71
C LYS A 174 3.58 1.29 -8.22
N ILE A 175 2.30 1.48 -8.51
CA ILE A 175 1.25 0.52 -8.18
C ILE A 175 0.65 0.02 -9.48
N GLN A 176 0.55 -1.30 -9.63
CA GLN A 176 -0.13 -1.93 -10.75
C GLN A 176 -1.25 -2.83 -10.23
N ASP A 177 -2.46 -2.67 -10.79
CA ASP A 177 -3.56 -3.59 -10.51
C ASP A 177 -3.38 -4.85 -11.37
N ILE A 178 -3.32 -6.02 -10.75
CA ILE A 178 -3.11 -7.34 -11.37
C ILE A 178 -4.45 -8.03 -11.67
N SER A 179 -5.58 -7.36 -11.44
CA SER A 179 -6.89 -7.91 -11.80
C SER A 179 -7.05 -7.92 -13.33
N PRO A 180 -7.70 -8.92 -13.94
CA PRO A 180 -8.08 -8.85 -15.34
C PRO A 180 -9.12 -7.73 -15.48
N ASP A 181 -8.67 -6.55 -15.90
CA ASP A 181 -9.56 -5.43 -16.16
C ASP A 181 -10.23 -5.63 -17.54
N PRO A 182 -11.56 -5.84 -17.62
CA PRO A 182 -12.27 -5.93 -18.88
C PRO A 182 -12.34 -4.59 -19.64
N MET A 183 -11.86 -3.47 -19.07
CA MET A 183 -11.96 -2.14 -19.66
C MET A 183 -10.70 -1.64 -20.39
N LYS A 184 -9.73 -2.52 -20.69
CA LYS A 184 -8.52 -2.14 -21.43
C LYS A 184 -8.77 -1.48 -22.81
N ASP A 185 -9.99 -1.59 -23.34
CA ASP A 185 -10.41 -1.02 -24.62
C ASP A 185 -11.17 0.32 -24.53
N VAL A 186 -11.35 0.90 -23.33
CA VAL A 186 -12.16 2.13 -23.18
C VAL A 186 -11.31 3.35 -22.84
N GLY A 187 -10.50 3.87 -23.77
CA GLY A 187 -9.96 5.25 -23.79
C GLY A 187 -9.37 5.85 -22.49
N MET A 188 -9.10 5.03 -21.47
CA MET A 188 -8.85 5.45 -20.09
C MET A 188 -7.45 4.99 -19.71
N ILE A 189 -6.62 5.95 -19.33
CA ILE A 189 -5.26 5.72 -18.87
C ILE A 189 -5.24 5.96 -17.37
N THR A 190 -5.06 4.89 -16.61
CA THR A 190 -4.90 4.94 -15.16
C THR A 190 -3.41 4.84 -14.79
N ARG A 191 -2.93 5.79 -14.00
CA ARG A 191 -1.57 5.79 -13.42
C ARG A 191 -1.67 5.82 -11.91
N LYS A 192 -0.99 4.88 -11.24
CA LYS A 192 -0.96 4.80 -9.78
C LYS A 192 0.48 4.76 -9.28
N TYR A 193 0.80 5.66 -8.37
CA TYR A 193 2.15 5.80 -7.81
C TYR A 193 2.09 6.35 -6.39
N GLY A 194 3.17 6.21 -5.64
CA GLY A 194 3.20 6.69 -4.27
C GLY A 194 4.59 6.86 -3.71
N LYS A 195 4.63 7.47 -2.54
CA LYS A 195 5.82 7.61 -1.72
C LYS A 195 5.46 7.38 -0.26
N GLY A 196 6.38 6.85 0.51
CA GLY A 196 6.17 6.63 1.93
C GLY A 196 7.46 6.65 2.76
N THR A 197 7.28 6.75 4.07
CA THR A 197 8.32 6.65 5.08
C THR A 197 8.12 5.36 5.85
N PHE A 198 9.06 4.44 5.72
CA PHE A 198 9.08 3.16 6.42
C PHE A 198 9.96 3.24 7.66
N ASP A 199 9.42 2.87 8.82
CA ASP A 199 10.17 2.77 10.07
C ASP A 199 10.54 1.32 10.34
N THR A 200 11.83 1.01 10.26
CA THR A 200 12.36 -0.36 10.41
C THR A 200 12.29 -0.87 11.85
N ARG A 201 12.05 0.00 12.85
CA ARG A 201 11.83 -0.44 14.24
C ARG A 201 10.49 -1.13 14.42
N TYR A 202 9.52 -0.75 13.60
CA TYR A 202 8.16 -1.26 13.64
C TYR A 202 7.80 -2.12 12.43
N ASP A 203 8.68 -2.17 11.44
CA ASP A 203 8.42 -2.73 10.11
C ASP A 203 7.09 -2.24 9.52
N PHE A 204 6.93 -0.92 9.51
CA PHE A 204 5.66 -0.29 9.20
C PHE A 204 5.87 1.06 8.49
N PHE A 205 4.98 1.40 7.54
CA PHE A 205 4.94 2.74 6.97
C PHE A 205 4.23 3.73 7.90
N THR A 206 4.96 4.74 8.37
CA THR A 206 4.42 5.79 9.24
C THR A 206 3.75 6.92 8.46
N GLN A 207 4.14 7.11 7.20
CA GLN A 207 3.49 8.03 6.27
C GLN A 207 3.48 7.42 4.86
N VAL A 208 2.36 7.50 4.16
CA VAL A 208 2.25 7.13 2.74
C VAL A 208 1.38 8.14 2.02
N THR A 209 1.80 8.58 0.84
CA THR A 209 0.97 9.32 -0.10
C THR A 209 0.86 8.49 -1.38
N GLU A 210 -0.34 8.05 -1.70
CA GLU A 210 -0.68 7.43 -2.99
C GLU A 210 -1.39 8.46 -3.87
N THR A 211 -1.10 8.41 -5.16
CA THR A 211 -1.78 9.19 -6.19
C THR A 211 -2.28 8.24 -7.27
N GLU A 212 -3.54 8.42 -7.63
CA GLU A 212 -4.20 7.74 -8.73
C GLU A 212 -4.73 8.80 -9.70
N GLU A 213 -4.25 8.77 -10.93
CA GLU A 213 -4.66 9.67 -12.00
C GLU A 213 -5.34 8.85 -13.09
N ASN A 214 -6.58 9.21 -13.39
CA ASN A 214 -7.38 8.63 -14.45
C ASN A 214 -7.60 9.71 -15.50
N ASN A 215 -7.09 9.47 -16.71
CA ASN A 215 -7.35 10.32 -17.86
C ASN A 215 -8.26 9.57 -18.81
N ILE A 216 -9.40 10.16 -19.13
CA ILE A 216 -10.40 9.60 -20.04
C ILE A 216 -10.49 10.54 -21.24
N PHE A 217 -10.25 10.00 -22.41
CA PHE A 217 -10.49 10.70 -23.66
C PHE A 217 -11.93 10.46 -24.13
N VAL A 218 -12.70 11.54 -24.27
CA VAL A 218 -14.07 11.49 -24.77
C VAL A 218 -14.07 12.08 -26.18
N PRO A 219 -14.25 11.27 -27.24
CA PRO A 219 -14.30 11.76 -28.61
C PRO A 219 -15.54 12.64 -28.83
N ALA A 220 -15.47 13.51 -29.84
CA ALA A 220 -16.62 14.32 -30.23
C ALA A 220 -17.79 13.45 -30.70
N ASP A 221 -19.02 13.82 -30.29
CA ASP A 221 -20.26 13.17 -30.69
C ASP A 221 -21.40 14.20 -30.84
N GLU A 222 -22.63 13.72 -31.05
CA GLU A 222 -23.82 14.58 -31.16
C GLU A 222 -24.12 15.37 -29.87
N LEU A 223 -23.50 15.03 -28.74
CA LEU A 223 -23.71 15.63 -27.43
C LEU A 223 -22.64 16.67 -27.06
N GLY A 224 -21.53 16.78 -27.80
CA GLY A 224 -20.55 17.83 -27.57
C GLY A 224 -19.19 17.65 -28.26
N PRO A 225 -18.29 18.64 -28.09
CA PRO A 225 -16.94 18.56 -28.61
C PRO A 225 -16.11 17.50 -27.88
N GLU A 226 -15.02 17.08 -28.52
CA GLU A 226 -13.99 16.26 -27.92
C GLU A 226 -13.48 16.90 -26.63
N LYS A 227 -13.26 16.08 -25.60
CA LYS A 227 -12.75 16.54 -24.31
C LYS A 227 -11.90 15.50 -23.60
N GLU A 228 -10.93 15.99 -22.84
CA GLU A 228 -10.13 15.17 -21.93
C GLU A 228 -10.64 15.38 -20.50
N VAL A 229 -11.03 14.30 -19.86
CA VAL A 229 -11.47 14.29 -18.46
C VAL A 229 -10.33 13.74 -17.62
N THR A 230 -9.86 14.53 -16.65
CA THR A 230 -8.82 14.09 -15.72
C THR A 230 -9.39 14.02 -14.32
N MET A 231 -9.26 12.86 -13.69
CA MET A 231 -9.63 12.61 -12.30
C MET A 231 -8.39 12.22 -11.51
N LYS A 232 -8.08 12.97 -10.45
CA LYS A 232 -6.95 12.72 -9.57
C LYS A 232 -7.43 12.44 -8.15
N THR A 233 -7.08 11.27 -7.65
CA THR A 233 -7.31 10.89 -6.25
C THR A 233 -5.98 10.83 -5.51
N VAL A 234 -5.85 11.61 -4.44
CA VAL A 234 -4.69 11.59 -3.55
C VAL A 234 -5.13 11.01 -2.21
N ARG A 235 -4.46 9.93 -1.77
CA ARG A 235 -4.68 9.29 -0.47
C ARG A 235 -3.45 9.47 0.39
N LYS A 236 -3.61 10.09 1.56
CA LYS A 236 -2.54 10.28 2.54
C LYS A 236 -2.85 9.45 3.77
N TYR A 237 -1.96 8.52 4.10
CA TYR A 237 -2.02 7.68 5.28
C TYR A 237 -0.95 8.16 6.27
N THR A 238 -1.34 8.39 7.51
CA THR A 238 -0.41 8.71 8.61
C THR A 238 -0.65 7.76 9.76
N THR A 239 0.36 6.98 10.11
CA THR A 239 0.29 5.94 11.15
C THR A 239 1.09 6.35 12.36
N LYS A 240 0.44 6.40 13.53
CA LYS A 240 1.09 6.49 14.85
C LYS A 240 1.10 5.11 15.48
N ILE A 241 2.23 4.74 16.09
CA ILE A 241 2.42 3.42 16.71
C ILE A 241 2.80 3.62 18.19
N ALA A 242 2.07 2.96 19.08
CA ALA A 242 2.30 2.99 20.53
C ALA A 242 2.40 1.56 21.09
N ASN A 243 2.92 1.44 22.31
CA ASN A 243 2.76 0.20 23.10
C ASN A 243 1.30 0.10 23.56
N ASN A 244 0.80 -1.13 23.62
CA ASN A 244 -0.49 -1.41 24.25
C ASN A 244 -0.39 -1.40 25.78
#